data_AF-A0A3E0C9Q6-F1
#
_entry.id   AF-A0A3E0C9Q6-F1
#
_cell.length_a   1.000
_cell.length_b   1.000
_cell.length_c   1.000
_cell.angle_alpha   90.00
_cell.angle_beta   90.00
_cell.angle_gamma   90.00
#
_symmetry.space_group_name_H-M   'P 1'
#
loop_
_entity.id
_entity.type
_entity.pdbx_description
1 polymer ?
#
loop_
_entity_poly.entity_id
_entity_poly.type
_entity_poly.pdbx_seq_one_letter_code
_entity_poly.pdbx_strand_id
1 'polypeptide(L)'
;MNSQWKLASIIALLTISASASAMGKLSAAQCHSYPFAPVKGEVTHGDLMRELSELESVGYQPGGSDLNYPNNVTRAEKALHAKFIADCGAAMQASGPNSVGGAS
;
A
#
# COMPACT_ATOMS: atom_id res chain seq x y z
N MET A 1 -13.35 3.20 -46.83
CA MET A 1 -13.02 2.67 -45.48
C MET A 1 -11.54 3.00 -45.20
N ASN A 2 -10.92 2.84 -44.02
CA ASN A 2 -11.33 2.23 -42.74
C ASN A 2 -11.06 3.16 -41.53
N SER A 3 -10.84 4.48 -41.72
CA SER A 3 -10.26 5.38 -40.69
C SER A 3 -10.92 5.31 -39.29
N GLN A 4 -12.22 5.01 -39.24
CA GLN A 4 -13.00 4.88 -37.99
C GLN A 4 -12.46 3.83 -37.01
N TRP A 5 -11.73 2.82 -37.48
CA TRP A 5 -11.19 1.76 -36.60
C TRP A 5 -9.88 2.13 -35.91
N LYS A 6 -9.17 3.16 -36.39
CA LYS A 6 -7.91 3.61 -35.74
C LYS A 6 -8.16 4.50 -34.52
N LEU A 7 -9.28 5.23 -34.49
CA LEU A 7 -9.65 6.10 -33.37
C LEU A 7 -10.31 5.33 -32.22
N ALA A 8 -10.99 4.22 -32.51
CA ALA A 8 -11.66 3.40 -31.50
C ALA A 8 -10.69 2.77 -30.47
N SER A 9 -9.49 2.36 -30.89
CA SER A 9 -8.53 1.66 -30.01
C SER A 9 -7.85 2.56 -28.97
N ILE A 10 -7.81 3.89 -29.16
CA ILE A 10 -7.11 4.80 -28.23
C ILE A 10 -7.94 5.04 -26.96
N ILE A 11 -9.27 4.96 -27.06
CA ILE A 11 -10.19 5.27 -25.96
C ILE A 11 -10.26 4.13 -24.92
N ALA A 12 -9.83 2.91 -25.29
CA ALA A 12 -9.94 1.71 -24.45
C ALA A 12 -8.90 1.60 -23.31
N LEU A 13 -7.94 2.53 -23.20
CA LEU A 13 -6.76 2.36 -22.32
C LEU A 13 -6.66 3.37 -21.15
N LEU A 14 -7.77 4.01 -20.76
CA LEU A 14 -7.82 5.00 -19.68
C LEU A 14 -8.91 4.75 -18.63
N THR A 15 -9.08 3.48 -18.23
CA THR A 15 -9.88 3.10 -17.05
C THR A 15 -9.02 2.47 -15.96
N ILE A 16 -7.92 3.14 -15.59
CA ILE A 16 -7.34 2.93 -14.26
C ILE A 16 -8.31 3.60 -13.28
N SER A 17 -9.27 2.83 -12.78
CA SER A 17 -10.17 3.29 -11.74
C SER A 17 -9.34 3.54 -10.48
N ALA A 18 -8.98 4.80 -10.24
CA ALA A 18 -8.58 5.25 -8.94
C ALA A 18 -9.82 5.16 -8.04
N SER A 19 -10.03 4.00 -7.43
CA SER A 19 -11.03 3.83 -6.38
C SER A 19 -10.61 4.71 -5.21
N ALA A 20 -11.16 5.92 -5.19
CA ALA A 20 -11.16 6.80 -4.04
C ALA A 20 -11.94 6.10 -2.93
N SER A 21 -11.24 5.27 -2.16
CA SER A 21 -11.79 4.69 -0.95
C SER A 21 -12.20 5.83 -0.05
N ALA A 22 -13.51 5.92 0.23
CA ALA A 22 -13.99 6.68 1.37
C ALA A 22 -13.16 6.28 2.59
N MET A 23 -12.87 7.25 3.47
CA MET A 23 -11.96 7.11 4.62
C MET A 23 -12.35 5.95 5.54
N GLY A 24 -11.91 4.74 5.21
CA GLY A 24 -12.71 3.55 5.48
C GLY A 24 -12.06 2.26 4.99
N LYS A 25 -10.88 1.97 5.56
CA LYS A 25 -10.08 0.74 5.41
C LYS A 25 -9.49 0.52 4.01
N LEU A 26 -8.31 -0.09 3.99
CA LEU A 26 -7.63 -0.50 2.77
C LEU A 26 -8.22 -1.82 2.23
N SER A 27 -8.11 -2.03 0.91
CA SER A 27 -8.52 -3.30 0.29
C SER A 27 -7.57 -4.44 0.69
N ALA A 28 -8.03 -5.69 0.64
CA ALA A 28 -7.20 -6.84 0.97
C ALA A 28 -5.90 -6.92 0.15
N ALA A 29 -5.94 -6.56 -1.14
CA ALA A 29 -4.77 -6.51 -2.01
C ALA A 29 -3.77 -5.41 -1.58
N GLN A 30 -4.27 -4.25 -1.17
CA GLN A 30 -3.43 -3.17 -0.64
C GLN A 30 -2.78 -3.58 0.69
N CYS A 31 -3.56 -4.23 1.57
CA CYS A 31 -3.09 -4.76 2.86
C CYS A 31 -2.11 -5.93 2.77
N HIS A 32 -2.00 -6.59 1.62
CA HIS A 32 -0.92 -7.56 1.35
C HIS A 32 0.36 -6.86 0.85
N SER A 33 0.26 -5.60 0.43
CA SER A 33 1.35 -4.81 -0.15
C SER A 33 1.86 -3.70 0.79
N TYR A 34 1.46 -3.74 2.07
CA TYR A 34 1.74 -2.71 3.07
C TYR A 34 1.52 -3.25 4.49
N PRO A 35 2.39 -2.95 5.48
CA PRO A 35 3.70 -2.31 5.35
C PRO A 35 4.80 -3.32 4.96
N PHE A 36 5.96 -2.81 4.53
CA PHE A 36 7.19 -3.56 4.26
C PHE A 36 6.96 -4.81 3.39
N ALA A 37 6.31 -4.61 2.24
CA ALA A 37 5.96 -5.70 1.32
C ALA A 37 7.20 -6.52 0.92
N PRO A 38 7.20 -7.86 1.12
CA PRO A 38 8.37 -8.69 0.88
C PRO A 38 8.89 -8.61 -0.55
N VAL A 39 10.15 -8.17 -0.70
CA VAL A 39 10.85 -8.12 -1.99
C VAL A 39 11.30 -9.52 -2.40
N LYS A 40 11.22 -9.83 -3.71
CA LYS A 40 11.73 -11.08 -4.28
C LYS A 40 13.03 -10.81 -5.03
N GLY A 41 14.16 -11.25 -4.47
CA GLY A 41 15.49 -11.05 -5.04
C GLY A 41 16.24 -9.93 -4.35
N GLU A 42 17.01 -9.15 -5.11
CA GLU A 42 17.79 -8.02 -4.60
C GLU A 42 16.89 -6.83 -4.26
N VAL A 43 17.16 -6.17 -3.13
CA VAL A 43 16.44 -4.97 -2.71
C VAL A 43 16.80 -3.81 -3.64
N THR A 44 15.81 -3.27 -4.35
CA THR A 44 16.05 -2.13 -5.23
C THR A 44 15.99 -0.80 -4.46
N HIS A 45 16.56 0.26 -5.04
CA HIS A 45 16.37 1.62 -4.50
C HIS A 45 14.88 2.02 -4.44
N GLY A 46 14.05 1.52 -5.37
CA GLY A 46 12.60 1.76 -5.36
C GLY A 46 11.89 1.10 -4.17
N ASP A 47 12.32 -0.10 -3.77
CA ASP A 47 11.82 -0.77 -2.58
C ASP A 47 12.20 0.00 -1.32
N LEU A 48 13.47 0.39 -1.18
CA LEU A 48 13.94 1.18 -0.04
C LEU A 48 13.18 2.51 0.10
N MET A 49 12.96 3.23 -1.01
CA MET A 49 12.21 4.50 -0.98
C MET A 49 10.72 4.31 -0.68
N ARG A 50 10.11 3.18 -1.10
CA ARG A 50 8.75 2.80 -0.70
C ARG A 50 8.66 2.59 0.81
N GLU A 51 9.55 1.78 1.37
CA GLU A 51 9.57 1.46 2.81
C GLU A 51 9.91 2.68 3.68
N LEU A 52 10.79 3.56 3.21
CA LEU A 52 11.03 4.86 3.84
C LEU A 52 9.78 5.75 3.82
N SER A 53 9.05 5.82 2.70
CA SER A 53 7.82 6.62 2.62
C SER A 53 6.71 6.09 3.55
N GLU A 54 6.65 4.78 3.77
CA GLU A 54 5.76 4.17 4.77
C GLU A 54 6.11 4.63 6.18
N LEU A 55 7.40 4.64 6.57
CA LEU A 55 7.88 5.16 7.85
C LEU A 55 7.64 6.67 8.00
N GLU A 56 7.89 7.46 6.95
CA GLU A 56 7.64 8.90 6.93
C GLU A 56 6.15 9.22 7.12
N SER A 57 5.25 8.37 6.61
CA SER A 57 3.79 8.52 6.78
C SER A 57 3.32 8.50 8.25
N VAL A 58 4.17 8.03 9.17
CA VAL A 58 3.94 8.03 10.63
C VAL A 58 4.95 8.89 11.40
N GLY A 59 5.64 9.80 10.71
CA GLY A 59 6.51 10.81 11.33
C GLY A 59 7.95 10.38 11.57
N TYR A 60 8.44 9.34 10.87
CA TYR A 60 9.90 9.19 10.70
C TYR A 60 10.44 10.35 9.85
N GLN A 61 11.68 10.75 10.10
CA GLN A 61 12.38 11.78 9.34
C GLN A 61 13.80 11.28 9.04
N PRO A 62 14.05 10.67 7.87
CA PRO A 62 15.38 10.22 7.50
C PRO A 62 16.27 11.42 7.18
N GLY A 63 17.31 11.64 7.99
CA GLY A 63 18.33 12.66 7.73
C GLY A 63 18.96 13.26 8.98
N GLY A 64 20.11 13.91 8.80
CA GLY A 64 20.89 14.50 9.88
C GLY A 64 21.60 13.46 10.76
N SER A 65 22.24 13.94 11.83
CA SER A 65 22.76 13.08 12.89
C SER A 65 21.61 12.65 13.79
N ASP A 66 21.06 11.45 13.58
CA ASP A 66 20.07 10.88 14.52
C ASP A 66 20.75 10.50 15.84
N LEU A 67 20.81 11.48 16.76
CA LEU A 67 21.36 11.32 18.11
C LEU A 67 20.58 10.29 18.95
N ASN A 68 19.40 9.86 18.51
CA ASN A 68 18.54 8.91 19.20
C ASN A 68 18.42 7.57 18.45
N TYR A 69 19.26 7.29 17.44
CA TYR A 69 19.25 6.01 16.74
C TYR A 69 19.50 4.83 17.72
N PRO A 70 18.72 3.72 17.66
CA PRO A 70 17.63 3.42 16.72
C PRO A 70 16.23 3.82 17.21
N ASN A 71 16.08 4.45 18.38
CA ASN A 71 14.78 4.72 19.02
C ASN A 71 13.79 5.48 18.12
N ASN A 72 14.28 6.35 17.23
CA ASN A 72 13.45 7.09 16.29
C ASN A 72 12.81 6.18 15.22
N VAL A 73 13.58 5.27 14.60
CA VAL A 73 13.04 4.30 13.63
C VAL A 73 12.15 3.27 14.34
N THR A 74 12.55 2.74 15.50
CA THR A 74 11.72 1.79 16.27
C THR A 74 10.39 2.39 16.74
N ARG A 75 10.35 3.69 17.07
CA ARG A 75 9.09 4.41 17.35
C ARG A 75 8.20 4.50 16.11
N ALA A 76 8.79 4.79 14.95
CA ALA A 76 8.06 4.87 13.69
C ALA A 76 7.53 3.49 13.26
N GLU A 77 8.32 2.42 13.33
CA GLU A 77 7.87 1.04 13.07
C GLU A 77 6.64 0.66 13.91
N LYS A 78 6.67 0.98 15.21
CA LYS A 78 5.53 0.74 16.11
C LYS A 78 4.30 1.55 15.73
N ALA A 79 4.47 2.81 15.35
CA ALA A 79 3.38 3.66 14.87
C ALA A 79 2.81 3.16 13.52
N LEU A 80 3.69 2.68 12.64
CA LEU A 80 3.34 2.11 11.35
C LEU A 80 2.53 0.82 11.49
N HIS A 81 2.91 -0.05 12.44
CA HIS A 81 2.15 -1.25 12.76
C HIS A 81 0.76 -0.92 13.34
N ALA A 82 0.65 0.09 14.21
CA ALA A 82 -0.64 0.56 14.71
C ALA A 82 -1.52 1.14 13.58
N LYS A 83 -0.92 1.90 12.65
CA LYS A 83 -1.59 2.38 11.43
C LYS A 83 -2.07 1.23 10.55
N PHE A 84 -1.24 0.21 10.32
CA PHE A 84 -1.63 -0.99 9.58
C PHE A 84 -2.82 -1.71 10.21
N ILE A 85 -2.84 -1.92 11.53
CA ILE A 85 -4.00 -2.52 12.22
C ILE A 85 -5.25 -1.65 12.00
N ALA A 86 -5.12 -0.33 12.12
CA ALA A 86 -6.23 0.59 11.88
C ALA A 86 -6.74 0.53 10.43
N ASP A 87 -5.85 0.45 9.44
CA ASP A 87 -6.19 0.47 8.01
C ASP A 87 -6.69 -0.89 7.50
N CYS A 88 -6.16 -2.00 8.02
CA CYS A 88 -6.33 -3.36 7.46
C CYS A 88 -7.04 -4.37 8.36
N GLY A 89 -7.32 -4.05 9.63
CA GLY A 89 -7.88 -5.01 10.60
C GLY A 89 -9.22 -5.66 10.19
N ALA A 90 -10.03 -5.01 9.36
CA ALA A 90 -11.25 -5.60 8.79
C ALA A 90 -10.95 -6.52 7.59
N ALA A 91 -10.04 -6.12 6.71
CA ALA A 91 -9.66 -6.92 5.54
C ALA A 91 -9.01 -8.26 5.95
N MET A 92 -8.16 -8.24 6.98
CA MET A 92 -7.51 -9.45 7.50
C MET A 92 -8.50 -10.49 8.04
N GLN A 93 -9.64 -10.07 8.60
CA GLN A 93 -10.69 -10.97 9.08
C GLN A 93 -11.47 -11.61 7.92
N ALA A 94 -11.66 -10.89 6.81
CA ALA A 94 -12.32 -11.41 5.60
C ALA A 94 -11.45 -12.40 4.81
N SER A 95 -10.13 -12.45 5.06
CA SER A 95 -9.20 -13.38 4.40
C SER A 95 -8.88 -14.65 5.18
N GLY A 96 -9.48 -14.86 6.36
CA GLY A 96 -9.35 -16.11 7.11
C GLY A 96 -10.07 -17.28 6.42
N PRO A 97 -9.70 -18.55 6.71
CA PRO A 97 -10.23 -19.75 6.04
C PRO A 97 -11.73 -20.04 6.27
N ASN A 98 -12.46 -19.12 6.92
CA ASN A 98 -13.86 -19.26 7.30
C ASN A 98 -14.75 -18.12 6.76
N SER A 99 -14.27 -17.33 5.78
CA SER A 99 -15.09 -16.35 5.07
C SER A 99 -16.04 -17.03 4.07
N VAL A 100 -17.11 -17.61 4.61
CA VAL A 100 -18.27 -18.08 3.84
C VAL A 100 -18.82 -16.89 3.03
N GLY A 101 -19.01 -17.10 1.72
CA GLY A 101 -19.29 -16.01 0.79
C GLY A 101 -20.59 -15.25 1.08
N GLY A 102 -20.47 -13.94 1.33
CA GLY A 102 -21.58 -13.01 1.39
C GLY A 102 -21.84 -12.38 0.02
N ALA A 103 -22.58 -13.06 -0.84
CA ALA A 103 -23.07 -12.52 -2.11
C ALA A 103 -24.58 -12.73 -2.24
N SER A 104 -25.35 -11.67 -2.07
CA SER A 104 -26.73 -11.43 -2.55
C SER A 104 -27.09 -9.98 -2.29
#